data_AF-A0A3P7IHV3-F1
#
_entry.id   AF-A0A3P7IHV3-F1
#
_cell.length_a   1.000
_cell.length_b   1.000
_cell.length_c   1.000
_cell.angle_alpha   90.00
_cell.angle_beta   90.00
_cell.angle_gamma   90.00
#
_symmetry.space_group_name_H-M   'P 1'
#
loop_
_entity.id
_entity.type
_entity.pdbx_description
1 polymer ?
#
loop_
_entity_poly.entity_id
_entity_poly.type
_entity_poly.pdbx_seq_one_letter_code
_entity_poly.pdbx_strand_id
1 'polypeptide(L)'
;MYFIRHPLVTSVDQWTSLHHIDRKSVERSKAAYASIAITKRLTLLGLRERELRFGLAPSQVSSSIGNCPIPTLEVCPPTYYRSYSGLCNNVAQPEWGTSHGALSRMLKPAYADGKFS
;
A
#
# COMPACT_ATOMS: atom_id res chain seq x y z
N MET A 1 -27.64 -23.57 -20.45
CA MET A 1 -26.96 -22.57 -19.60
C MET A 1 -26.55 -23.28 -18.31
N TYR A 2 -25.32 -23.83 -18.27
CA TYR A 2 -24.84 -24.59 -17.11
C TYR A 2 -24.34 -23.61 -16.04
N PHE A 3 -25.10 -23.44 -14.97
CA PHE A 3 -24.57 -22.89 -13.73
C PHE A 3 -23.66 -23.95 -13.11
N ILE A 4 -22.35 -23.78 -13.24
CA ILE A 4 -21.37 -24.58 -12.51
C ILE A 4 -21.56 -24.24 -11.03
N ARG A 5 -22.29 -25.09 -10.30
CA ARG A 5 -22.41 -24.97 -8.84
C ARG A 5 -21.12 -25.49 -8.23
N HIS A 6 -20.27 -24.58 -7.76
CA HIS A 6 -19.11 -24.95 -6.97
C HIS A 6 -19.58 -25.48 -5.61
N PRO A 7 -18.96 -26.55 -5.08
CA PRO A 7 -19.30 -27.08 -3.77
C PRO A 7 -19.20 -25.98 -2.69
N LEU A 8 -20.14 -25.96 -1.75
CA LEU A 8 -20.14 -24.97 -0.64
C LEU A 8 -18.78 -24.89 0.08
N VAL A 9 -18.08 -26.03 0.22
CA VAL A 9 -16.73 -26.09 0.80
C VAL A 9 -15.73 -25.24 0.01
N THR A 10 -15.75 -25.30 -1.32
CA THR A 10 -14.85 -24.49 -2.16
C THR A 10 -15.15 -22.99 -2.06
N SER A 11 -16.41 -22.63 -1.92
CA SER A 11 -16.82 -21.24 -1.72
C SER A 11 -16.38 -20.69 -0.36
N VAL A 12 -16.49 -21.50 0.70
CA VAL A 12 -16.04 -21.14 2.06
C VAL A 12 -14.51 -21.03 2.10
N ASP A 13 -13.78 -21.97 1.49
CA ASP A 13 -12.32 -21.93 1.43
C ASP A 13 -11.82 -20.70 0.65
N GLN A 14 -12.44 -20.40 -0.50
CA GLN A 14 -12.15 -19.19 -1.28
C GLN A 14 -12.43 -17.92 -0.49
N TRP A 15 -13.59 -17.85 0.17
CA TRP A 15 -13.95 -16.70 1.01
C TRP A 15 -12.93 -16.49 2.12
N THR A 16 -12.60 -17.56 2.85
CA THR A 16 -11.67 -17.53 3.98
C THR A 16 -10.28 -17.06 3.53
N SER A 17 -9.76 -17.63 2.43
CA SER A 17 -8.47 -17.25 1.83
C SER A 17 -8.41 -15.76 1.44
N LEU A 18 -9.50 -15.18 0.93
CA LEU A 18 -9.56 -13.80 0.44
C LEU A 18 -9.90 -12.76 1.51
N HIS A 19 -10.51 -13.18 2.61
CA HIS A 19 -10.91 -12.31 3.73
C HIS A 19 -9.94 -12.36 4.91
N HIS A 20 -8.92 -13.22 4.86
CA HIS A 20 -7.76 -13.08 5.73
C HIS A 20 -7.01 -11.77 5.42
N ILE A 21 -6.33 -11.24 6.44
CA ILE A 21 -5.46 -10.06 6.28
C ILE A 21 -4.43 -10.36 5.19
N ASP A 22 -4.52 -9.63 4.09
CA ASP A 22 -3.64 -9.79 2.93
C ASP A 22 -2.20 -9.39 3.32
N ARG A 23 -1.25 -10.30 3.12
CA ARG A 23 0.18 -10.07 3.44
C ARG A 23 0.69 -8.80 2.77
N LYS A 24 0.28 -8.53 1.53
CA LYS A 24 0.71 -7.36 0.76
C LYS A 24 0.16 -6.05 1.34
N SER A 25 -1.08 -6.06 1.85
CA SER A 25 -1.64 -4.94 2.63
C SER A 25 -0.80 -4.63 3.88
N VAL A 26 -0.35 -5.66 4.60
CA VAL A 26 0.53 -5.50 5.77
C VAL A 26 1.89 -4.95 5.37
N GLU A 27 2.54 -5.53 4.36
CA GLU A 27 3.85 -5.07 3.87
C GLU A 27 3.81 -3.60 3.44
N ARG A 28 2.79 -3.19 2.68
CA ARG A 28 2.62 -1.79 2.26
C ARG A 28 2.41 -0.84 3.43
N SER A 29 1.78 -1.29 4.49
CA SER A 29 1.56 -0.48 5.68
C SER A 29 2.84 -0.27 6.50
N LYS A 30 3.85 -1.15 6.39
CA LYS A 30 5.08 -1.09 7.20
C LYS A 30 5.83 0.22 7.04
N ALA A 31 5.94 0.74 5.82
CA ALA A 31 6.63 2.01 5.58
C ALA A 31 5.96 3.17 6.34
N ALA A 32 4.63 3.28 6.24
CA ALA A 32 3.86 4.28 6.97
C ALA A 32 4.02 4.12 8.50
N TYR A 33 3.91 2.89 9.01
CA TYR A 33 4.10 2.63 10.44
C TYR A 33 5.52 2.96 10.91
N ALA A 34 6.54 2.60 10.14
CA ALA A 34 7.93 2.91 10.44
C ALA A 34 8.17 4.43 10.47
N SER A 35 7.66 5.17 9.48
CA SER A 35 7.75 6.63 9.46
C SER A 35 7.07 7.27 10.68
N ILE A 36 5.90 6.77 11.09
CA ILE A 36 5.20 7.25 12.29
C ILE A 36 6.01 6.95 13.55
N ALA A 37 6.55 5.73 13.68
CA ALA A 37 7.33 5.32 14.84
C ALA A 37 8.63 6.11 14.98
N ILE A 38 9.35 6.30 13.86
CA ILE A 38 10.57 7.12 13.79
C ILE A 38 10.26 8.57 14.17
N THR A 39 9.21 9.15 13.58
CA THR A 39 8.78 10.52 13.90
C THR A 39 8.50 10.66 15.39
N LYS A 40 7.71 9.75 15.98
CA LYS A 40 7.43 9.74 17.42
C LYS A 40 8.71 9.65 18.26
N ARG A 41 9.64 8.77 17.88
CA ARG A 41 10.91 8.60 18.60
C ARG A 41 11.77 9.85 18.55
N LEU A 42 11.89 10.48 17.38
CA LEU A 42 12.67 11.71 17.20
C LEU A 42 12.07 12.88 17.98
N THR A 43 10.74 13.01 18.01
CA THR A 43 10.07 14.00 18.86
C THR A 43 10.38 13.79 20.35
N LEU A 44 10.40 12.53 20.83
CA LEU A 44 10.78 12.22 22.22
C LEU A 44 12.24 12.55 22.54
N LEU A 45 13.13 12.53 21.53
CA LEU A 45 14.54 12.92 21.67
C LEU A 45 14.75 14.44 21.60
N GLY A 46 13.68 15.23 21.53
CA GLY A 46 13.73 16.69 21.59
C GLY A 46 13.77 17.40 20.24
N LEU A 47 13.69 16.68 19.11
CA LEU A 47 13.55 17.31 17.79
C LEU A 47 12.16 17.93 17.65
N ARG A 48 12.10 19.16 17.14
CA ARG A 48 10.84 19.83 16.77
C ARG A 48 10.36 19.34 15.42
N GLU A 49 9.05 19.39 15.20
CA GLU A 49 8.42 18.99 13.93
C GLU A 49 9.01 19.71 12.70
N ARG A 50 9.45 20.96 12.88
CA ARG A 50 10.12 21.75 11.84
C ARG A 50 11.48 21.15 11.44
N GLU A 51 12.23 20.64 12.40
CA GLU A 51 13.54 20.01 12.19
C GLU A 51 13.36 18.61 11.58
N LEU A 52 12.28 17.92 11.91
CA LEU A 52 11.89 16.68 11.24
C LEU A 52 11.52 16.88 9.75
N ARG A 53 10.83 17.98 9.42
CA ARG A 53 10.41 18.29 8.05
C ARG A 53 11.52 18.88 7.17
N PHE A 54 12.35 19.77 7.74
CA PHE A 54 13.33 20.54 6.96
C PHE A 54 14.78 20.27 7.35
N GLY A 55 15.04 19.52 8.41
CA GLY A 55 16.38 19.31 8.95
C GLY A 55 17.21 18.25 8.24
N LEU A 56 16.62 17.49 7.31
CA LEU A 56 17.35 16.56 6.45
C LEU A 56 17.55 17.17 5.06
N ALA A 57 18.82 17.35 4.67
CA ALA A 57 19.13 17.78 3.32
C ALA A 57 18.74 16.65 2.34
N PRO A 58 18.17 16.97 1.16
CA PRO A 58 17.80 15.96 0.17
C PRO A 58 18.96 15.04 -0.24
N SER A 59 20.20 15.55 -0.23
CA SER A 59 21.40 14.77 -0.48
C SER A 59 21.60 13.61 0.50
N GLN A 60 21.13 13.75 1.74
CA GLN A 60 21.27 12.74 2.79
C GLN A 60 20.25 11.60 2.65
N VAL A 61 19.17 11.81 1.89
CA VAL A 61 18.07 10.86 1.69
C VAL A 61 17.81 10.55 0.21
N SER A 62 18.67 11.02 -0.69
CA SER A 62 18.48 10.87 -2.14
C SER A 62 18.40 9.41 -2.59
N SER A 63 19.04 8.48 -1.87
CA SER A 63 19.01 7.05 -2.15
C SER A 63 17.77 6.34 -1.61
N SER A 64 17.03 6.97 -0.69
CA SER A 64 15.82 6.44 -0.06
C SER A 64 14.53 7.05 -0.61
N ILE A 65 14.62 8.18 -1.32
CA ILE A 65 13.48 8.78 -2.05
C ILE A 65 13.13 7.90 -3.26
N GLY A 66 11.86 7.49 -3.37
CA GLY A 66 11.32 6.74 -4.51
C GLY A 66 11.58 5.22 -4.49
N ASN A 67 12.39 4.71 -3.55
CA ASN A 67 12.73 3.29 -3.48
C ASN A 67 11.81 2.53 -2.49
N CYS A 68 10.50 2.62 -2.73
CA CYS A 68 9.50 1.87 -1.97
C CYS A 68 9.19 0.58 -2.71
N PRO A 69 9.68 -0.60 -2.27
CA PRO A 69 9.38 -1.85 -2.95
C PRO A 69 7.88 -2.12 -2.84
N ILE A 70 7.17 -2.04 -3.96
CA ILE A 70 5.77 -2.41 -4.04
C ILE A 70 5.75 -3.91 -4.32
N PRO A 71 5.18 -4.75 -3.42
CA PRO A 71 5.12 -6.19 -3.67
C PRO A 71 4.26 -6.43 -4.93
N THR A 72 4.84 -6.93 -6.01
CA THR A 72 4.08 -7.24 -7.23
C THR A 72 3.32 -8.55 -7.05
N LEU A 73 2.07 -8.59 -7.50
CA LEU A 73 1.32 -9.85 -7.60
C LEU A 73 1.52 -10.40 -9.01
N GLU A 74 1.97 -11.65 -9.14
CA GLU A 74 2.26 -12.24 -10.46
C GLU A 74 1.00 -12.67 -11.21
N VAL A 75 -0.01 -13.21 -10.53
CA VAL A 75 -1.26 -13.69 -11.17
C VAL A 75 -2.46 -13.50 -10.23
N CYS A 76 -3.58 -13.01 -10.77
CA CYS A 76 -4.84 -12.93 -10.05
C CYS A 76 -5.57 -14.28 -10.03
N PRO A 77 -5.93 -14.81 -8.85
CA PRO A 77 -6.68 -16.07 -8.77
C PRO A 77 -8.12 -15.86 -9.26
N PRO A 78 -8.71 -16.85 -9.96
CA PRO A 78 -10.12 -16.82 -10.32
C PRO A 78 -10.98 -17.08 -9.07
N THR A 79 -11.74 -16.07 -8.64
CA THR A 79 -12.61 -16.13 -7.45
C THR A 79 -13.91 -15.37 -7.66
N TYR A 80 -14.97 -15.80 -6.98
CA TYR A 80 -16.27 -15.13 -6.93
C TYR A 80 -16.34 -14.01 -5.88
N TYR A 81 -15.35 -13.91 -5.00
CA TYR A 81 -15.33 -12.99 -3.89
C TYR A 81 -14.27 -11.90 -4.08
N ARG A 82 -14.53 -10.72 -3.53
CA ARG A 82 -13.54 -9.63 -3.50
C ARG A 82 -12.49 -9.94 -2.42
N SER A 83 -11.25 -9.57 -2.68
CA SER A 83 -10.21 -9.56 -1.66
C SER A 83 -10.44 -8.42 -0.67
N TYR A 84 -10.00 -8.61 0.58
CA TYR A 84 -10.09 -7.58 1.62
C TYR A 84 -9.36 -6.27 1.22
N SER A 85 -8.22 -6.37 0.54
CA SER A 85 -7.41 -5.22 0.13
C SER A 85 -7.86 -4.58 -1.19
N GLY A 86 -8.85 -5.15 -1.89
CA GLY A 86 -9.26 -4.70 -3.22
C GLY A 86 -8.33 -5.15 -4.36
N LEU A 87 -7.33 -5.97 -4.05
CA LEU A 87 -6.42 -6.58 -5.02
C LEU A 87 -7.20 -7.43 -6.04
N CYS A 88 -6.78 -7.37 -7.30
CA CYS A 88 -7.37 -8.12 -8.42
C CYS A 88 -8.80 -7.71 -8.80
N ASN A 89 -9.29 -6.56 -8.34
CA ASN A 89 -10.53 -6.00 -8.88
C ASN A 89 -10.40 -5.70 -10.38
N ASN A 90 -9.25 -5.18 -10.80
CA ASN A 90 -8.86 -5.03 -12.20
C ASN A 90 -7.81 -6.09 -12.55
N VAL A 91 -8.18 -7.10 -13.34
CA VAL A 91 -7.27 -8.22 -13.70
C VAL A 91 -6.11 -7.75 -14.59
N ALA A 92 -6.32 -6.74 -15.44
CA ALA A 92 -5.28 -6.18 -16.28
C ALA A 92 -4.28 -5.33 -15.49
N GLN A 93 -4.73 -4.74 -14.37
CA GLN A 93 -3.93 -3.92 -13.47
C GLN A 93 -4.28 -4.25 -12.00
N PRO A 94 -3.76 -5.36 -11.45
CA PRO A 94 -4.21 -5.94 -10.17
C PRO A 94 -4.17 -5.00 -8.97
N GLU A 95 -3.35 -3.95 -9.03
CA GLU A 95 -3.12 -3.01 -7.94
C GLU A 95 -4.03 -1.77 -7.98
N TRP A 96 -4.79 -1.57 -9.05
CA TRP A 96 -5.62 -0.39 -9.17
C TRP A 96 -6.79 -0.42 -8.19
N GLY A 97 -6.88 0.61 -7.35
CA GLY A 97 -7.93 0.72 -6.33
C GLY A 97 -7.67 -0.11 -5.07
N THR A 98 -6.47 -0.71 -4.92
CA THR A 98 -6.12 -1.39 -3.67
C THR A 98 -5.98 -0.42 -2.50
N SER A 99 -6.32 -0.88 -1.29
CA SER A 99 -6.01 -0.16 -0.06
C SER A 99 -4.50 -0.06 0.18
N HIS A 100 -4.11 0.91 1.02
CA HIS A 100 -2.70 1.18 1.39
C HIS A 100 -1.78 1.46 0.18
N GLY A 101 -2.37 1.87 -0.95
CA GLY A 101 -1.66 2.44 -2.11
C GLY A 101 -1.69 3.97 -2.07
N ALA A 102 -0.79 4.60 -2.84
CA ALA A 102 -0.83 6.04 -3.04
C ALA A 102 -2.09 6.45 -3.83
N LEU A 103 -2.63 7.62 -3.51
CA LEU A 103 -3.73 8.20 -4.28
C LEU A 103 -3.23 8.64 -5.66
N SER A 104 -3.98 8.27 -6.70
CA SER A 104 -3.71 8.78 -8.05
C SER A 104 -3.97 10.28 -8.12
N ARG A 105 -3.14 10.99 -8.88
CA ARG A 105 -3.24 12.45 -9.06
C ARG A 105 -3.58 12.76 -10.51
N MET A 106 -4.65 13.54 -10.73
CA MET A 106 -5.02 14.02 -12.08
C MET A 106 -4.10 15.15 -12.55
N LEU A 107 -3.53 15.91 -11.62
CA LEU A 107 -2.60 17.01 -11.88
C LEU A 107 -1.28 16.79 -11.13
N LYS A 108 -0.21 17.42 -11.63
CA LYS A 108 1.07 17.41 -10.92
C LYS A 108 0.90 18.04 -9.53
N PRO A 109 1.52 17.48 -8.48
CA PRO A 109 1.54 18.12 -7.17
C PRO A 109 2.14 19.54 -7.26
N ALA A 110 1.61 20.47 -6.47
CA ALA A 110 2.06 21.86 -6.43
C ALA A 110 2.28 22.27 -4.96
N TYR A 111 3.49 22.01 -4.46
CA TYR A 111 3.92 22.41 -3.12
C TYR A 111 4.76 23.69 -3.18
N ALA A 112 4.79 24.46 -2.09
CA ALA A 112 5.47 25.76 -2.04
C ALA A 112 6.99 25.68 -2.30
N ASP A 113 7.61 24.54 -1.99
CA ASP A 113 9.03 24.27 -2.20
C ASP A 113 9.33 23.58 -3.55
N GLY A 114 8.28 23.33 -4.37
CA GLY A 114 8.40 22.65 -5.65
C GLY A 114 8.88 21.20 -5.56
N LYS A 115 8.93 20.61 -4.37
CA LYS A 115 9.35 19.22 -4.17
C LYS A 115 8.15 18.29 -4.06
N PHE A 116 8.30 17.10 -4.60
CA PHE A 116 7.27 16.07 -4.61
C PHE A 116 7.91 14.82 -3.97
N SER A 117 7.39 14.40 -2.82
CA SER A 117 7.72 13.12 -2.19
C SER A 117 6.86 12.00 -2.76
#